data_AF-A0A0H3ABJ2-F1
#
_entry.id   AF-A0A0H3ABJ2-F1
#
_cell.length_a   1.000
_cell.length_b   1.000
_cell.length_c   1.000
_cell.angle_alpha   90.00
_cell.angle_beta   90.00
_cell.angle_gamma   90.00
#
_symmetry.space_group_name_H-M   'P 1'
#
loop_
_entity.id
_entity.type
_entity.pdbx_description
1 polymer ?
#
loop_
_entity_poly.entity_id
_entity_poly.type
_entity_poly.pdbx_seq_one_letter_code
_entity_poly.pdbx_strand_id
1 'polypeptide(L)'
;MDKSTHFERALVALIAEQVEQRGMSHSEFGRAIFGQEHGPRLWRTARDPKRARKITIAEAYRMAETLGTDLPTLLWRITQDATTRGMM
;
A
#
# COMPACT_ATOMS: atom_id res chain seq x y z
N MET A 1 18.70 8.43 5.91
CA MET A 1 17.37 8.34 5.27
C MET A 1 16.41 7.84 6.36
N ASP A 2 15.27 8.49 6.58
CA ASP A 2 14.42 8.30 7.77
C ASP A 2 13.77 6.89 7.79
N LYS A 3 13.65 6.27 8.98
CA LYS A 3 13.02 4.95 9.19
C LYS A 3 11.57 4.94 8.72
N SER A 4 10.86 6.05 8.90
CA SER A 4 9.47 6.22 8.45
C SER A 4 9.32 6.01 6.93
N THR A 5 10.29 6.50 6.15
CA THR A 5 10.30 6.40 4.69
C THR A 5 10.55 4.96 4.21
N HIS A 6 11.32 4.16 4.95
CA HIS A 6 11.55 2.75 4.60
C HIS A 6 10.28 1.92 4.80
N PHE A 7 9.59 2.13 5.94
CA PHE A 7 8.32 1.48 6.22
C PHE A 7 7.25 1.83 5.18
N GLU A 8 7.02 3.12 4.89
CA GLU A 8 6.00 3.53 3.91
C GLU A 8 6.27 2.95 2.52
N ARG A 9 7.54 2.88 2.09
CA ARG A 9 7.91 2.27 0.81
C ARG A 9 7.70 0.76 0.81
N ALA A 10 8.08 0.07 1.88
CA ALA A 10 7.88 -1.36 2.01
C ALA A 10 6.38 -1.71 2.04
N LEU A 11 5.58 -0.95 2.78
CA LEU A 11 4.13 -1.05 2.84
C LEU A 11 3.51 -0.99 1.44
N VAL A 12 3.82 0.07 0.69
CA VAL A 12 3.25 0.27 -0.65
C VAL A 12 3.71 -0.82 -1.64
N ALA A 13 4.98 -1.23 -1.57
CA ALA A 13 5.52 -2.28 -2.44
C ALA A 13 4.83 -3.64 -2.18
N LEU A 14 4.74 -4.05 -0.90
CA LEU A 14 4.13 -5.33 -0.52
C LEU A 14 2.62 -5.34 -0.78
N ILE A 15 1.92 -4.22 -0.59
CA ILE A 15 0.51 -4.09 -0.98
C ILE A 15 0.36 -4.22 -2.50
N ALA A 16 1.25 -3.61 -3.29
CA ALA A 16 1.20 -3.73 -4.74
C ALA A 16 1.39 -5.18 -5.20
N GLU A 17 2.32 -5.91 -4.61
CA GLU A 17 2.51 -7.35 -4.85
C GLU A 17 1.24 -8.15 -4.52
N GLN A 18 0.60 -7.88 -3.36
CA GLN A 18 -0.64 -8.56 -2.99
C GLN A 18 -1.80 -8.28 -3.95
N VAL A 19 -1.89 -7.05 -4.47
CA VAL A 19 -2.89 -6.67 -5.49
C VAL A 19 -2.69 -7.51 -6.76
N GLU A 20 -1.44 -7.66 -7.21
CA GLU A 20 -1.09 -8.48 -8.37
C GLU A 20 -1.37 -9.97 -8.14
N GLN A 21 -0.99 -10.52 -6.98
CA GLN A 21 -1.23 -11.91 -6.61
C GLN A 21 -2.71 -12.28 -6.53
N ARG A 22 -3.58 -11.31 -6.22
CA ARG A 22 -5.04 -11.49 -6.19
C ARG A 22 -5.70 -11.31 -7.56
N GLY A 23 -4.92 -11.02 -8.61
CA GLY A 23 -5.44 -10.74 -9.95
C GLY A 23 -6.23 -9.43 -10.03
N MET A 24 -6.13 -8.55 -9.03
CA MET A 24 -6.83 -7.27 -9.00
C MET A 24 -6.04 -6.24 -9.81
N SER A 25 -6.73 -5.43 -10.62
CA SER A 25 -6.04 -4.37 -11.35
C SER A 25 -5.66 -3.22 -10.42
N HIS A 26 -4.48 -2.62 -10.61
CA HIS A 26 -4.09 -1.43 -9.84
C HIS A 26 -5.04 -0.25 -10.01
N SER A 27 -5.71 -0.13 -11.17
CA SER A 27 -6.71 0.90 -11.39
C SER A 27 -7.94 0.67 -10.52
N GLU A 28 -8.41 -0.56 -10.42
CA GLU A 28 -9.51 -0.96 -9.54
C GLU A 28 -9.16 -0.75 -8.07
N PHE A 29 -8.00 -1.23 -7.64
CA PHE A 29 -7.49 -1.01 -6.28
C PHE A 29 -7.42 0.48 -5.94
N GLY A 30 -6.86 1.29 -6.84
CA GLY A 30 -6.79 2.73 -6.65
C GLY A 30 -8.16 3.39 -6.51
N ARG A 31 -9.17 2.94 -7.27
CA ARG A 31 -10.55 3.46 -7.15
C ARG A 31 -11.18 3.11 -5.81
N ALA A 32 -10.94 1.91 -5.30
CA ALA A 32 -11.47 1.46 -4.01
C ALA A 32 -10.96 2.33 -2.84
N ILE A 33 -9.71 2.81 -2.91
CA ILE A 33 -9.09 3.53 -1.79
C ILE A 33 -9.21 5.05 -1.91
N PHE A 34 -9.02 5.61 -3.11
CA PHE A 34 -8.97 7.06 -3.31
C PHE A 34 -10.11 7.62 -4.17
N GLY A 35 -11.11 6.80 -4.49
CA GLY A 35 -12.31 7.22 -5.23
C GLY A 35 -12.20 7.05 -6.74
N GLN A 36 -13.33 7.16 -7.44
CA GLN A 36 -13.48 6.77 -8.84
C GLN A 36 -12.65 7.63 -9.81
N GLU A 37 -12.65 8.94 -9.63
CA GLU A 37 -12.12 9.90 -10.59
C GLU A 37 -10.59 9.97 -10.59
N HIS A 38 -9.97 10.01 -9.40
CA HIS A 38 -8.53 10.18 -9.26
C HIS A 38 -7.82 8.96 -8.67
N GLY A 39 -8.57 7.91 -8.29
CA GLY A 39 -8.08 6.68 -7.69
C GLY A 39 -6.85 6.07 -8.36
N PRO A 40 -6.93 5.72 -9.65
CA PRO A 40 -5.82 5.10 -10.37
C PRO A 40 -4.57 5.99 -10.38
N ARG A 41 -4.75 7.31 -10.48
CA ARG A 41 -3.64 8.28 -10.48
C ARG A 41 -2.98 8.37 -9.11
N LEU A 42 -3.76 8.49 -8.05
CA LEU A 42 -3.27 8.59 -6.68
C LEU A 42 -2.54 7.31 -6.25
N TRP A 43 -3.06 6.14 -6.62
CA TRP A 43 -2.36 4.87 -6.38
C TRP A 43 -1.04 4.76 -7.13
N ARG A 44 -1.01 5.20 -8.41
CA ARG A 44 0.24 5.25 -9.18
C ARG A 44 1.28 6.15 -8.52
N THR A 45 0.88 7.33 -8.04
CA THR A 45 1.77 8.24 -7.32
C THR A 45 2.23 7.68 -5.99
N ALA A 46 1.41 6.90 -5.27
CA ALA A 46 1.83 6.24 -4.04
C ALA A 46 2.96 5.23 -4.29
N ARG A 47 2.90 4.52 -5.41
CA ARG A 47 3.91 3.54 -5.84
C ARG A 47 5.15 4.14 -6.50
N ASP A 48 5.19 5.46 -6.72
CA ASP A 48 6.34 6.10 -7.37
C ASP A 48 7.57 6.08 -6.43
N PRO A 49 8.68 5.42 -6.80
CA PRO A 49 9.85 5.29 -5.93
C PRO A 49 10.62 6.61 -5.71
N LYS A 50 10.39 7.63 -6.57
CA LYS A 50 11.08 8.94 -6.51
C LYS A 50 10.21 10.01 -5.86
N ARG A 51 8.89 9.94 -6.06
CA ARG A 51 7.92 10.94 -5.58
C ARG A 51 6.67 10.30 -4.99
N ALA A 52 6.87 9.37 -4.05
CA ALA A 52 5.79 8.73 -3.33
C ALA A 52 4.97 9.77 -2.55
N ARG A 53 3.64 9.75 -2.74
CA ARG A 53 2.73 10.45 -1.82
C ARG A 53 2.65 9.68 -0.49
N LYS A 54 2.43 10.41 0.60
CA LYS A 54 2.13 9.79 1.91
C LYS A 54 0.75 9.15 1.91
N ILE A 55 0.66 7.99 2.56
CA ILE A 55 -0.61 7.29 2.82
C ILE A 55 -1.17 7.81 4.15
N THR A 56 -2.43 8.26 4.15
CA THR A 56 -3.10 8.63 5.39
C THR A 56 -3.59 7.39 6.13
N ILE A 57 -3.84 7.48 7.44
CA ILE A 57 -4.36 6.34 8.19
C ILE A 57 -5.73 5.86 7.69
N ALA A 58 -6.58 6.77 7.21
CA ALA A 58 -7.87 6.43 6.61
C ALA A 58 -7.71 5.67 5.28
N GLU A 59 -6.71 6.03 4.48
CA GLU A 59 -6.38 5.29 3.25
C GLU A 59 -5.81 3.91 3.56
N ALA A 60 -4.94 3.80 4.57
CA ALA A 60 -4.43 2.51 5.02
C ALA A 60 -5.55 1.59 5.52
N TYR A 61 -6.55 2.15 6.21
CA TYR A 61 -7.74 1.41 6.65
C TYR A 61 -8.52 0.86 5.44
N ARG A 62 -8.79 1.69 4.44
CA ARG A 62 -9.46 1.26 3.20
C ARG A 62 -8.63 0.25 2.39
N MET A 63 -7.31 0.37 2.42
CA MET A 63 -6.42 -0.64 1.81
C MET A 63 -6.62 -2.01 2.46
N ALA A 64 -6.65 -2.05 3.80
CA ALA A 64 -6.89 -3.29 4.54
C ALA A 64 -8.26 -3.90 4.21
N GLU A 65 -9.31 -3.09 4.25
CA GLU A 65 -10.67 -3.52 3.88
C GLU A 65 -10.74 -4.06 2.44
N THR A 66 -10.10 -3.37 1.49
CA THR A 66 -10.04 -3.80 0.08
C THR A 66 -9.28 -5.12 -0.07
N LEU A 67 -8.30 -5.37 0.81
CA LEU A 67 -7.56 -6.63 0.91
C LEU A 67 -8.28 -7.65 1.81
N GLY A 68 -9.49 -7.39 2.27
CA GLY A 68 -10.28 -8.33 3.08
C GLY A 68 -9.64 -8.66 4.43
N THR A 69 -8.98 -7.68 5.06
CA THR A 69 -8.35 -7.81 6.38
C THR A 69 -8.55 -6.53 7.20
N ASP A 70 -8.27 -6.58 8.50
CA ASP A 70 -8.18 -5.38 9.34
C ASP A 70 -6.78 -4.73 9.25
N LEU A 71 -6.72 -3.43 9.57
CA LEU A 71 -5.49 -2.65 9.50
C LEU A 71 -4.38 -3.18 10.43
N PRO A 72 -4.63 -3.50 11.73
CA PRO A 72 -3.62 -4.11 12.59
C PRO A 72 -2.98 -5.37 12.00
N THR A 73 -3.79 -6.30 11.50
CA THR A 73 -3.31 -7.54 10.86
C THR A 73 -2.47 -7.24 9.62
N LEU A 74 -2.91 -6.30 8.77
CA LEU A 74 -2.16 -5.89 7.58
C LEU A 74 -0.78 -5.33 7.95
N LEU A 75 -0.72 -4.39 8.90
CA LEU A 75 0.52 -3.75 9.32
C LEU A 75 1.48 -4.74 9.97
N TRP A 76 0.97 -5.64 10.81
CA TRP A 76 1.79 -6.68 11.42
C TRP A 76 2.43 -7.58 10.37
N ARG A 77 1.64 -8.12 9.42
CA ARG A 77 2.13 -9.00 8.34
C ARG A 77 3.19 -8.31 7.49
N ILE A 78 2.92 -7.08 7.05
CA ILE A 78 3.84 -6.30 6.22
C ILE A 78 5.13 -6.00 6.97
N THR A 79 5.06 -5.70 8.27
CA THR A 79 6.26 -5.47 9.09
C THR A 79 7.12 -6.73 9.16
N GLN A 80 6.52 -7.90 9.37
CA GLN A 80 7.26 -9.17 9.35
C GLN A 80 7.91 -9.41 7.99
N ASP A 81 7.13 -9.29 6.91
CA ASP A 81 7.63 -9.51 5.54
C ASP A 81 8.76 -8.55 5.18
N ALA A 82 8.62 -7.27 5.50
CA ALA A 82 9.61 -6.25 5.23
C ALA A 82 10.93 -6.52 5.98
N THR A 83 10.86 -6.89 7.27
CA THR A 83 12.03 -7.25 8.06
C THR A 83 12.70 -8.52 7.53
N THR A 84 11.94 -9.57 7.24
CA THR A 84 12.49 -10.82 6.68
C THR A 84 13.16 -10.60 5.32
N ARG A 85 12.66 -9.67 4.51
CA ARG A 85 13.21 -9.33 3.18
C ARG A 85 14.28 -8.23 3.22
N GLY A 86 14.66 -7.73 4.40
CA GLY A 86 15.67 -6.67 4.55
C GLY A 86 15.26 -5.32 3.93
N MET A 87 13.95 -5.05 3.84
CA MET A 87 13.38 -3.80 3.32
C MET A 87 13.31 -2.69 4.37
N MET A 88 13.49 -3.07 5.65
CA MET A 88 13.48 -2.23 6.86
C MET A 88 14.50 -2.74 7.87
#